data_AF-X0VGY6-F1
#
_entry.id   AF-X0VGY6-F1
#
_cell.length_a   1.000
_cell.length_b   1.000
_cell.length_c   1.000
_cell.angle_alpha   90.00
_cell.angle_beta   90.00
_cell.angle_gamma   90.00
#
_symmetry.space_group_name_H-M   'P 1'
#
loop_
_entity.id
_entity.type
_entity.pdbx_description
1 polymer ?
#
loop_
_entity_poly.entity_id
_entity_poly.type
_entity_poly.pdbx_seq_one_letter_code
_entity_poly.pdbx_strand_id
1 'polypeptide(L)'
;PSKYKKEWEKIYEQRQQNLLLETGYLAHEKEKIGPSTPLIKTDRGWLLIYHSVGEIEEDICKEYGLSEKIKRGYSICAALLDLENPEKVLCRTRHPIYIPSASYELYGDEQYPVDVPAVVFPVGAIVRKDKLILYAGAGDKYIILLSCNLDNLIDYLCKSCQGTPL
;
A
#
# COMPACT_ATOMS: atom_id res chain seq x y z
N PRO A 1 -24.94 -8.94 14.91
CA PRO A 1 -26.04 -9.18 15.89
C PRO A 1 -27.36 -9.51 15.18
N SER A 2 -28.18 -10.43 15.71
CA SER A 2 -29.45 -10.87 15.07
C SER A 2 -30.44 -9.73 14.85
N LYS A 3 -30.41 -8.68 15.69
CA LYS A 3 -31.26 -7.48 15.55
C LYS A 3 -31.04 -6.67 14.27
N TYR A 4 -29.94 -6.89 13.56
CA TYR A 4 -29.63 -6.23 12.28
C TYR A 4 -29.41 -7.24 11.15
N LYS A 5 -30.08 -8.40 11.22
CA LYS A 5 -29.86 -9.51 10.28
C LYS A 5 -30.02 -9.08 8.82
N LYS A 6 -31.05 -8.27 8.50
CA LYS A 6 -31.33 -7.80 7.14
C LYS A 6 -30.21 -6.89 6.60
N GLU A 7 -29.64 -6.06 7.46
CA GLU A 7 -28.53 -5.17 7.12
C GLU A 7 -27.25 -5.95 6.83
N TRP A 8 -26.96 -6.99 7.63
CA TRP A 8 -25.83 -7.89 7.36
C TRP A 8 -26.04 -8.74 6.09
N GLU A 9 -27.27 -9.24 5.87
CA GLU A 9 -27.64 -9.96 4.65
C GLU A 9 -27.42 -9.09 3.42
N LYS A 10 -27.82 -7.81 3.47
CA LYS A 10 -27.59 -6.86 2.37
C LYS A 10 -26.10 -6.69 2.05
N ILE A 11 -25.24 -6.51 3.05
CA ILE A 11 -23.78 -6.43 2.85
C ILE A 11 -23.26 -7.70 2.17
N TYR A 12 -23.73 -8.87 2.61
CA TYR A 12 -23.32 -10.14 2.03
C TYR A 12 -23.80 -10.30 0.59
N GLU A 13 -25.06 -9.98 0.29
CA GLU A 13 -25.64 -10.03 -1.06
C GLU A 13 -24.91 -9.09 -2.03
N GLN A 14 -24.50 -7.90 -1.56
CA GLN A 14 -23.80 -6.89 -2.35
C GLN A 14 -22.28 -7.07 -2.41
N ARG A 15 -21.71 -8.13 -1.79
CA ARG A 15 -20.24 -8.30 -1.66
C ARG A 15 -19.44 -8.16 -2.95
N GLN A 16 -20.01 -8.57 -4.10
CA GLN A 16 -19.35 -8.45 -5.40
C GLN A 16 -19.32 -7.01 -5.93
N GLN A 17 -20.29 -6.18 -5.53
CA GLN A 17 -20.30 -4.74 -5.84
C GLN A 17 -19.29 -3.97 -4.98
N ASN A 18 -18.87 -4.56 -3.86
CA ASN A 18 -17.96 -3.95 -2.88
C ASN A 18 -16.48 -4.33 -3.11
N LEU A 19 -16.15 -5.01 -4.22
CA LEU A 19 -14.77 -5.31 -4.57
C LEU A 19 -14.11 -4.04 -5.13
N LEU A 20 -13.24 -3.41 -4.33
CA LEU A 20 -12.63 -2.12 -4.68
C LEU A 20 -11.36 -2.26 -5.52
N LEU A 21 -10.50 -3.23 -5.18
CA LEU A 21 -9.23 -3.51 -5.84
C LEU A 21 -9.03 -5.02 -5.93
N GLU A 22 -8.53 -5.49 -7.05
CA GLU A 22 -8.16 -6.90 -7.23
C GLU A 22 -6.66 -7.09 -7.52
N THR A 23 -6.18 -8.30 -7.23
CA THR A 23 -4.80 -8.73 -7.45
C THR A 23 -4.66 -9.33 -8.85
N GLY A 24 -3.41 -9.42 -9.36
CA GLY A 24 -3.07 -10.33 -10.46
C GLY A 24 -2.49 -9.66 -11.71
N TYR A 25 -2.58 -8.33 -11.83
CA TYR A 25 -2.09 -7.60 -12.99
C TYR A 25 -0.62 -7.14 -12.86
N LEU A 26 -0.16 -6.87 -11.64
CA LEU A 26 1.17 -6.32 -11.39
C LEU A 26 1.99 -7.29 -10.52
N ALA A 27 3.25 -7.49 -10.89
CA ALA A 27 4.11 -8.52 -10.27
C ALA A 27 4.25 -8.37 -8.75
N HIS A 28 4.35 -7.13 -8.26
CA HIS A 28 4.58 -6.79 -6.85
C HIS A 28 3.35 -6.97 -5.96
N GLU A 29 2.16 -7.17 -6.53
CA GLU A 29 0.91 -7.38 -5.80
C GLU A 29 0.12 -8.61 -6.26
N LYS A 30 0.76 -9.48 -7.07
CA LYS A 30 0.12 -10.63 -7.70
C LYS A 30 -0.36 -11.69 -6.69
N GLU A 31 0.20 -11.71 -5.48
CA GLU A 31 -0.14 -12.70 -4.46
C GLU A 31 -1.28 -12.22 -3.56
N LYS A 32 -1.17 -11.00 -3.02
CA LYS A 32 -2.20 -10.39 -2.18
C LYS A 32 -2.01 -8.88 -2.05
N ILE A 33 -3.11 -8.21 -1.72
CA ILE A 33 -3.17 -6.81 -1.29
C ILE A 33 -3.98 -6.70 0.00
N GLY A 34 -3.79 -5.62 0.75
CA GLY A 34 -4.69 -5.31 1.85
C GLY A 34 -4.62 -3.85 2.30
N PRO A 35 -5.74 -3.29 2.78
CA PRO A 35 -5.77 -1.95 3.31
C PRO A 35 -4.85 -1.85 4.53
N SER A 36 -4.17 -0.72 4.67
CA SER A 36 -3.15 -0.52 5.71
C SER A 36 -3.54 0.55 6.71
N THR A 37 -3.76 1.78 6.25
CA THR A 37 -4.08 2.93 7.13
C THR A 37 -5.50 3.41 6.89
N PRO A 38 -6.10 4.18 7.82
CA PRO A 38 -7.31 4.93 7.52
C PRO A 38 -7.14 5.78 6.26
N LEU A 39 -8.23 5.99 5.52
CA LEU A 39 -8.24 6.86 4.35
C LEU A 39 -7.92 8.30 4.75
N ILE A 40 -7.11 8.97 3.94
CA ILE A 40 -6.70 10.35 4.17
C ILE A 40 -7.47 11.23 3.19
N LYS A 41 -8.30 12.13 3.71
CA LYS A 41 -9.02 13.08 2.87
C LYS A 41 -8.05 14.11 2.27
N THR A 42 -8.14 14.32 0.96
CA THR A 42 -7.45 15.40 0.25
C THR A 42 -8.49 16.23 -0.53
N ASP A 43 -8.06 17.32 -1.14
CA ASP A 43 -8.88 18.12 -2.05
C ASP A 43 -9.18 17.40 -3.38
N ARG A 44 -8.38 16.38 -3.73
CA ARG A 44 -8.48 15.62 -4.98
C ARG A 44 -9.06 14.22 -4.84
N GLY A 45 -9.38 13.78 -3.63
CA GLY A 45 -9.93 12.46 -3.35
C GLY A 45 -9.52 11.89 -1.99
N TRP A 46 -9.89 10.65 -1.74
CA TRP A 46 -9.44 9.89 -0.57
C TRP A 46 -8.19 9.10 -0.92
N LEU A 47 -7.07 9.41 -0.27
CA LEU A 47 -5.83 8.66 -0.40
C LEU A 47 -5.93 7.37 0.43
N LEU A 48 -5.84 6.23 -0.25
CA LEU A 48 -5.70 4.90 0.32
C LEU A 48 -4.24 4.47 0.26
N ILE A 49 -3.65 4.17 1.42
CA ILE A 49 -2.37 3.46 1.51
C ILE A 49 -2.67 1.99 1.78
N TYR A 50 -2.05 1.12 0.99
CA TYR A 50 -2.24 -0.32 1.07
C TYR A 50 -0.91 -1.05 0.92
N HIS A 51 -0.81 -2.26 1.45
CA HIS A 51 0.34 -3.12 1.20
C HIS A 51 0.05 -4.06 0.03
N SER A 52 1.11 -4.43 -0.67
CA SER A 52 1.10 -5.40 -1.76
C SER A 52 2.11 -6.50 -1.50
N VAL A 53 1.83 -7.71 -1.98
CA VAL A 53 2.74 -8.85 -1.89
C VAL A 53 2.91 -9.50 -3.25
N GLY A 54 4.17 -9.70 -3.61
CA GLY A 54 4.53 -10.30 -4.88
C GLY A 54 6.01 -10.14 -5.17
N GLU A 55 6.36 -10.34 -6.43
CA GLU A 55 7.72 -10.21 -6.91
C GLU A 55 8.04 -8.75 -7.20
N ILE A 56 9.18 -8.28 -6.71
CA ILE A 56 9.68 -6.93 -6.98
C ILE A 56 10.78 -7.08 -8.02
N GLU A 57 10.51 -6.56 -9.21
CA GLU A 57 11.36 -6.70 -10.39
C GLU A 57 12.73 -6.02 -10.22
N GLU A 58 13.70 -6.49 -10.99
CA GLU A 58 15.10 -6.06 -10.88
C GLU A 58 15.30 -4.57 -11.19
N ASP A 59 14.51 -4.00 -12.09
CA ASP A 59 14.52 -2.58 -12.43
C ASP A 59 14.14 -1.72 -11.22
N ILE A 60 13.06 -2.09 -10.50
CA ILE A 60 12.65 -1.40 -9.26
C ILE A 60 13.71 -1.60 -8.17
N CYS A 61 14.20 -2.85 -7.99
CA CYS A 61 15.23 -3.15 -6.99
C CYS A 61 16.50 -2.30 -7.18
N LYS A 62 16.93 -2.08 -8.43
CA LYS A 62 18.12 -1.27 -8.75
C LYS A 62 17.99 0.20 -8.34
N GLU A 63 16.80 0.79 -8.47
CA GLU A 63 16.53 2.16 -8.01
C GLU A 63 16.69 2.31 -6.48
N TYR A 64 16.58 1.19 -5.75
CA TYR A 64 16.78 1.11 -4.30
C TYR A 64 18.16 0.57 -3.91
N GLY A 65 19.08 0.43 -4.87
CA GLY A 65 20.45 -0.03 -4.63
C GLY A 65 20.60 -1.54 -4.39
N LEU A 66 19.58 -2.34 -4.73
CA LEU A 66 19.63 -3.79 -4.64
C LEU A 66 20.12 -4.38 -5.97
N SER A 67 21.00 -5.40 -5.88
CA SER A 67 21.58 -6.05 -7.06
C SER A 67 20.69 -7.14 -7.67
N GLU A 68 19.69 -7.62 -6.92
CA GLU A 68 18.84 -8.73 -7.31
C GLU A 68 17.37 -8.41 -7.07
N LYS A 69 16.50 -9.04 -7.87
CA LYS A 69 15.05 -9.00 -7.65
C LYS A 69 14.66 -9.66 -6.33
N ILE A 70 13.59 -9.17 -5.71
CA ILE A 70 13.00 -9.81 -4.54
C ILE A 70 11.88 -10.74 -5.02
N LYS A 71 12.09 -12.06 -4.89
CA LYS A 71 11.14 -13.09 -5.37
C LYS A 71 9.75 -12.99 -4.74
N ARG A 72 9.71 -12.52 -3.49
CA ARG A 72 8.49 -12.28 -2.73
C ARG A 72 8.78 -11.24 -1.65
N GLY A 73 8.16 -10.07 -1.75
CA GLY A 73 8.30 -8.99 -0.77
C GLY A 73 6.97 -8.32 -0.47
N TYR A 74 6.89 -7.65 0.67
CA TYR A 74 5.78 -6.77 1.01
C TYR A 74 6.19 -5.34 0.71
N SER A 75 5.40 -4.66 -0.11
CA SER A 75 5.68 -3.28 -0.53
C SER A 75 4.52 -2.36 -0.14
N ILE A 76 4.76 -1.05 -0.19
CA ILE A 76 3.73 -0.03 0.04
C ILE A 76 3.27 0.53 -1.30
N CYS A 77 1.95 0.58 -1.50
CA CYS A 77 1.31 1.17 -2.66
C CYS A 77 0.27 2.23 -2.25
N ALA A 78 -0.20 3.01 -3.21
CA ALA A 78 -1.20 4.04 -2.98
C ALA A 78 -2.30 4.03 -4.07
N ALA A 79 -3.51 4.40 -3.68
CA ALA A 79 -4.61 4.64 -4.58
C ALA A 79 -5.35 5.92 -4.18
N LEU A 80 -5.98 6.56 -5.16
CA LEU A 80 -6.86 7.72 -4.95
C LEU A 80 -8.29 7.32 -5.28
N LEU A 81 -9.19 7.50 -4.33
CA LEU A 81 -10.62 7.23 -4.48
C LEU A 81 -11.37 8.55 -4.67
N ASP A 82 -12.52 8.49 -5.34
CA ASP A 82 -13.36 9.66 -5.59
C ASP A 82 -13.86 10.27 -4.27
N LEU A 83 -13.86 11.60 -4.19
CA LEU A 83 -14.15 12.34 -2.95
C LEU A 83 -15.61 12.18 -2.50
N GLU A 84 -16.53 12.12 -3.47
CA GLU A 84 -17.97 12.01 -3.24
C GLU A 84 -18.42 10.55 -3.19
N ASN A 85 -17.80 9.68 -4.01
CA ASN A 85 -18.09 8.25 -4.03
C ASN A 85 -16.83 7.38 -3.81
N PRO A 86 -16.47 7.03 -2.56
CA PRO A 86 -15.25 6.28 -2.27
C PRO A 86 -15.24 4.83 -2.81
N GLU A 87 -16.36 4.32 -3.34
CA GLU A 87 -16.39 3.04 -4.08
C GLU A 87 -15.71 3.13 -5.45
N LYS A 88 -15.46 4.34 -5.96
CA LYS A 88 -14.81 4.56 -7.23
C LYS A 88 -13.32 4.84 -7.03
N VAL A 89 -12.49 3.90 -7.44
CA VAL A 89 -11.04 4.13 -7.55
C VAL A 89 -10.75 4.99 -8.78
N LEU A 90 -10.12 6.14 -8.59
CA LEU A 90 -9.73 7.04 -9.68
C LEU A 90 -8.43 6.59 -10.35
N CYS A 91 -7.45 6.20 -9.54
CA CYS A 91 -6.15 5.71 -9.99
C CYS A 91 -5.43 4.98 -8.85
N ARG A 92 -4.49 4.10 -9.20
CA ARG A 92 -3.58 3.43 -8.25
C ARG A 92 -2.19 3.27 -8.83
N THR A 93 -1.18 3.21 -7.96
CA THR A 93 0.22 3.14 -8.36
C THR A 93 0.53 1.90 -9.18
N ARG A 94 1.25 2.07 -10.30
CA ARG A 94 1.73 0.96 -11.15
C ARG A 94 2.97 0.26 -10.56
N HIS A 95 3.76 0.98 -9.77
CA HIS A 95 4.92 0.49 -9.03
C HIS A 95 4.74 0.84 -7.56
N PRO A 96 5.31 0.08 -6.62
CA PRO A 96 5.27 0.45 -5.22
C PRO A 96 5.87 1.84 -4.97
N ILE A 97 5.29 2.58 -4.03
CA ILE A 97 5.86 3.86 -3.55
C ILE A 97 7.02 3.63 -2.58
N TYR A 98 7.14 2.42 -2.02
CA TYR A 98 8.24 2.02 -1.16
C TYR A 98 8.39 0.49 -1.16
N ILE A 99 9.63 0.00 -1.25
CA ILE A 99 10.00 -1.42 -1.16
C ILE A 99 11.01 -1.64 -0.03
N PRO A 100 11.12 -2.85 0.54
CA PRO A 100 12.16 -3.15 1.51
C PRO A 100 13.53 -3.17 0.82
N SER A 101 14.50 -2.46 1.40
CA SER A 101 15.85 -2.33 0.87
C SER A 101 16.92 -2.15 1.94
N ALA A 102 16.55 -1.61 3.11
CA ALA A 102 17.48 -1.44 4.22
C ALA A 102 17.79 -2.77 4.92
N SER A 103 18.94 -2.82 5.60
CA SER A 103 19.35 -4.01 6.38
C SER A 103 18.25 -4.47 7.34
N TYR A 104 17.67 -3.54 8.10
CA TYR A 104 16.60 -3.82 9.07
C TYR A 104 15.26 -4.23 8.44
N GLU A 105 15.10 -4.12 7.12
CA GLU A 105 13.92 -4.60 6.37
C GLU A 105 14.17 -5.97 5.72
N LEU A 106 15.43 -6.29 5.42
CA LEU A 106 15.83 -7.48 4.69
C LEU A 106 16.34 -8.61 5.59
N TYR A 107 17.15 -8.30 6.61
CA TYR A 107 17.83 -9.31 7.43
C TYR A 107 17.98 -8.94 8.92
N GLY A 108 17.99 -7.65 9.28
CA GLY A 108 18.20 -7.19 10.65
C GLY A 108 19.68 -7.04 10.99
N ASP A 109 20.03 -7.22 12.26
CA ASP A 109 21.42 -7.34 12.72
C ASP A 109 21.66 -8.70 13.41
N GLU A 110 22.90 -9.00 13.79
CA GLU A 110 23.26 -10.29 14.41
C GLU A 110 22.51 -10.58 15.71
N GLN A 111 22.14 -9.55 16.46
CA GLN A 111 21.45 -9.68 17.74
C GLN A 111 19.93 -9.73 17.56
N TYR A 112 19.43 -9.03 16.55
CA TYR A 112 18.01 -8.83 16.27
C TYR A 112 17.74 -9.09 14.78
N PRO A 113 17.80 -10.34 14.32
CA PRO A 113 17.38 -10.67 12.96
C PRO A 113 15.88 -10.38 12.78
N VAL A 114 15.49 -10.08 11.54
CA VAL A 114 14.08 -9.97 11.16
C VAL A 114 13.39 -11.32 11.24
N ASP A 115 12.12 -11.32 11.64
CA ASP A 115 11.31 -12.54 11.71
C ASP A 115 10.75 -12.92 10.33
N VAL A 116 10.47 -11.92 9.48
CA VAL A 116 10.05 -12.11 8.09
C VAL A 116 10.84 -11.19 7.16
N PRO A 117 11.78 -11.70 6.34
CA PRO A 117 12.61 -10.87 5.48
C PRO A 117 11.81 -10.23 4.34
N ALA A 118 12.28 -9.08 3.85
CA ALA A 118 11.68 -8.32 2.76
C ALA A 118 10.22 -7.91 3.06
N VAL A 119 10.00 -7.37 4.26
CA VAL A 119 8.69 -6.86 4.69
C VAL A 119 8.78 -5.40 5.08
N VAL A 120 7.92 -4.60 4.46
CA VAL A 120 7.48 -3.29 4.98
C VAL A 120 5.96 -3.21 4.96
N PHE A 121 5.38 -2.86 6.10
CA PHE A 121 3.94 -2.96 6.33
C PHE A 121 3.41 -1.68 6.99
N PRO A 122 2.74 -0.77 6.26
CA PRO A 122 2.21 0.46 6.83
C PRO A 122 1.02 0.16 7.74
N VAL A 123 1.00 0.77 8.92
CA VAL A 123 -0.04 0.57 9.94
C VAL A 123 -0.62 1.86 10.50
N GLY A 124 0.07 3.00 10.32
CA GLY A 124 -0.41 4.29 10.78
C GLY A 124 0.00 5.41 9.84
N ALA A 125 -0.88 6.40 9.65
CA ALA A 125 -0.60 7.57 8.85
C ALA A 125 -1.11 8.83 9.53
N ILE A 126 -0.32 9.90 9.47
CA ILE A 126 -0.78 11.26 9.82
C ILE A 126 -0.33 12.24 8.74
N VAL A 127 -1.09 13.32 8.59
CA VAL A 127 -0.69 14.47 7.76
C VAL A 127 -0.33 15.63 8.68
N ARG A 128 0.88 16.19 8.48
CA ARG A 128 1.34 17.34 9.26
C ARG A 128 2.17 18.27 8.38
N LYS A 129 1.73 19.53 8.26
CA LYS A 129 2.43 20.57 7.46
C LYS A 129 2.77 20.05 6.06
N ASP A 130 1.75 19.57 5.35
CA ASP A 130 1.82 19.06 3.97
C ASP A 130 2.68 17.81 3.77
N LYS A 131 3.09 17.16 4.86
CA LYS A 131 3.79 15.88 4.83
C LYS A 131 2.86 14.75 5.23
N LEU A 132 2.85 13.72 4.40
CA LEU A 132 2.41 12.40 4.81
C LEU A 132 3.51 11.77 5.66
N ILE A 133 3.16 11.27 6.83
CA ILE A 133 4.05 10.55 7.75
C ILE A 133 3.44 9.16 7.95
N LEU A 134 4.17 8.12 7.55
CA LEU A 134 3.76 6.72 7.62
C LEU A 134 4.59 5.97 8.65
N TYR A 135 3.90 5.35 9.60
CA TYR A 135 4.45 4.38 10.53
C TYR A 135 4.27 2.99 9.93
N ALA A 136 5.38 2.28 9.74
CA ALA A 136 5.37 0.94 9.16
C ALA A 136 6.17 -0.04 10.02
N GLY A 137 5.72 -1.29 10.06
CA GLY A 137 6.54 -2.40 10.52
C GLY A 137 7.57 -2.78 9.46
N ALA A 138 8.75 -3.19 9.89
CA ALA A 138 9.82 -3.68 9.01
C ALA A 138 10.30 -5.04 9.54
N GLY A 139 10.32 -6.03 8.65
CA GLY A 139 10.84 -7.36 8.96
C GLY A 139 10.09 -8.12 10.07
N ASP A 140 8.83 -7.77 10.35
CA ASP A 140 8.06 -8.20 11.54
C ASP A 140 8.81 -8.00 12.87
N LYS A 141 9.75 -7.03 12.89
CA LYS A 141 10.71 -6.84 13.97
C LYS A 141 10.83 -5.40 14.43
N TYR A 142 10.92 -4.48 13.48
CA TYR A 142 11.23 -3.07 13.69
C TYR A 142 10.04 -2.18 13.33
N ILE A 143 10.09 -0.94 13.81
CA ILE A 143 9.16 0.11 13.40
C ILE A 143 9.97 1.21 12.71
N ILE A 144 9.51 1.62 11.53
CA ILE A 144 10.13 2.65 10.72
C ILE A 144 9.16 3.80 10.48
N LEU A 145 9.73 4.98 10.20
CA LEU A 145 8.99 6.20 9.91
C LEU A 145 9.37 6.69 8.51
N LEU A 146 8.41 6.68 7.60
CA LEU A 146 8.57 7.18 6.24
C LEU A 146 7.84 8.51 6.10
N SER A 147 8.35 9.40 5.24
CA SER A 147 7.64 10.65 4.96
C SER A 147 7.86 11.13 3.53
N CYS A 148 6.82 11.73 2.96
CA CYS A 148 6.87 12.42 1.69
C CYS A 148 5.99 13.68 1.73
N ASN A 149 6.16 14.57 0.76
CA ASN A 149 5.21 15.65 0.55
C ASN A 149 3.90 15.06 0.00
N LEU A 150 2.77 15.39 0.62
CA LEU A 150 1.47 14.83 0.28
C LEU A 150 1.05 15.24 -1.13
N ASP A 151 1.16 16.52 -1.47
CA ASP A 151 0.74 17.04 -2.77
C ASP A 151 1.52 16.42 -3.93
N ASN A 152 2.82 16.16 -3.75
CA ASN A 152 3.65 15.45 -4.73
C ASN A 152 3.16 14.02 -4.95
N LEU A 153 2.77 13.30 -3.89
CA LEU A 153 2.22 11.95 -4.02
C LEU A 153 0.87 11.97 -4.74
N ILE A 154 -0.01 12.92 -4.41
CA ILE A 154 -1.30 13.06 -5.08
C ILE A 154 -1.10 13.48 -6.55
N ASP A 155 -0.17 14.39 -6.84
CA ASP A 155 0.22 14.78 -8.19
C ASP A 155 0.67 13.58 -9.02
N TYR A 156 1.54 12.75 -8.44
CA TYR A 156 2.02 11.52 -9.08
C TYR A 156 0.85 10.58 -9.41
N LEU A 157 -0.05 10.34 -8.46
CA LEU A 157 -1.25 9.52 -8.68
C LEU A 157 -2.11 10.07 -9.82
N CYS A 158 -2.44 11.36 -9.79
CA CYS A 158 -3.31 11.99 -10.78
C CYS A 158 -2.70 12.05 -12.18
N LYS A 159 -1.38 12.24 -12.31
CA LYS A 159 -0.71 12.49 -13.59
C LYS A 159 -0.09 11.24 -14.21
N SER A 160 0.34 10.28 -13.39
CA SER A 160 1.19 9.18 -13.84
C SER A 160 0.60 7.79 -13.58
N CYS A 161 -0.53 7.71 -12.85
CA CYS A 161 -1.15 6.43 -12.49
C CYS A 161 -2.55 6.23 -13.12
N GLN A 162 -2.94 7.08 -14.06
CA GLN A 162 -4.17 6.87 -14.83
C GLN A 162 -4.03 5.65 -15.74
N GLY A 163 -5.05 4.80 -15.77
CA GLY A 163 -5.09 3.61 -16.63
C GLY A 163 -4.39 2.37 -16.06
N THR A 164 -3.86 2.42 -14.83
CA THR A 164 -3.50 1.19 -14.10
C THR A 164 -4.76 0.34 -13.93
N PRO A 165 -4.76 -0.97 -14.27
CA PRO A 165 -5.89 -1.86 -14.00
C PRO A 165 -6.29 -1.77 -12.52
N LEU A 166 -7.58 -1.74 -12.23
CA LEU A 166 -8.14 -1.62 -10.88
C LEU A 166 -8.39 -2.99 -10.27
#